data_AF-A0A6L4AA68-F1
#
_entry.id   AF-A0A6L4AA68-F1
#
_cell.length_a   1.000
_cell.length_b   1.000
_cell.length_c   1.000
_cell.angle_alpha   90.00
_cell.angle_beta   90.00
_cell.angle_gamma   90.00
#
_symmetry.space_group_name_H-M   'P 1'
#
loop_
_entity.id
_entity.type
_entity.pdbx_description
1 polymer ?
#
loop_
_entity_poly.entity_id
_entity_poly.type
_entity_poly.pdbx_seq_one_letter_code
_entity_poly.pdbx_strand_id
1 'polypeptide(L)'
;MIHGELLHPTILEALASAGHGSVVLIADSNYPFSTGAHPAAERVYLNLAPGLVRVTDVVRVLATTIPVEAAHAIAPDSGPEPAIFQEYRQLLPGVEIQTLGRFP
;
A
#
# COMPACT_ATOMS: atom_id res chain seq x y z
N MET A 1 12.52 -1.63 -22.90
CA MET A 1 11.73 -2.42 -21.92
C MET A 1 12.30 -2.16 -20.55
N ILE A 2 11.45 -2.10 -19.51
CA ILE A 2 11.88 -1.80 -18.14
C ILE A 2 12.45 -3.06 -17.49
N HIS A 3 13.56 -2.91 -16.76
CA HIS A 3 14.12 -3.94 -15.90
C HIS A 3 13.59 -3.73 -14.47
N GLY A 4 13.16 -4.79 -13.79
CA GLY A 4 12.64 -4.73 -12.42
C GLY A 4 11.30 -5.47 -12.26
N GLU A 5 10.81 -5.54 -11.01
CA GLU A 5 9.55 -6.23 -10.70
C GLU A 5 8.32 -5.36 -10.98
N LEU A 6 8.41 -4.04 -10.79
CA LEU A 6 7.32 -3.12 -11.08
C LEU A 6 7.29 -2.76 -12.57
N LEU A 7 6.24 -3.20 -13.25
CA LEU A 7 6.05 -2.95 -14.69
C LEU A 7 4.82 -2.10 -15.01
N HIS A 8 4.02 -1.75 -14.01
CA HIS A 8 2.77 -1.01 -14.24
C HIS A 8 3.09 0.46 -14.61
N PRO A 9 2.73 0.94 -15.81
CA PRO A 9 3.18 2.23 -16.31
C PRO A 9 2.71 3.40 -15.42
N THR A 10 1.44 3.43 -15.02
CA THR A 10 0.91 4.51 -14.16
C THR A 10 1.53 4.52 -12.76
N ILE A 11 1.87 3.36 -12.19
CA ILE A 11 2.50 3.31 -10.87
C ILE A 11 3.94 3.81 -11.01
N LEU A 12 4.66 3.38 -12.05
CA LEU A 12 6.00 3.88 -12.34
C LEU A 12 6.04 5.39 -12.53
N GLU A 13 5.09 5.95 -13.28
CA GLU A 13 4.96 7.40 -13.47
C GLU A 13 4.70 8.12 -12.14
N ALA A 14 3.71 7.67 -11.36
CA ALA A 14 3.38 8.27 -10.08
C ALA A 14 4.58 8.24 -9.11
N LEU A 15 5.26 7.10 -8.98
CA LEU A 15 6.44 6.95 -8.13
C LEU A 15 7.64 7.77 -8.61
N ALA A 16 7.87 7.86 -9.92
CA ALA A 16 8.95 8.66 -10.48
C ALA A 16 8.76 10.17 -10.23
N SER A 17 7.50 10.62 -10.07
CA SER A 17 7.15 11.99 -9.73
C SER A 17 7.10 12.27 -8.22
N ALA A 18 7.15 11.23 -7.39
CA ALA A 18 7.03 11.34 -5.95
C ALA A 18 8.32 11.86 -5.30
N GLY A 19 8.17 12.77 -4.33
CA GLY A 19 9.25 13.27 -3.49
C GLY A 19 9.17 12.74 -2.05
N HIS A 20 10.12 13.14 -1.21
CA HIS A 20 10.12 12.83 0.22
C HIS A 20 8.79 13.26 0.89
N GLY A 21 8.25 12.41 1.77
CA GLY A 21 6.94 12.62 2.40
C GLY A 21 5.72 12.33 1.50
N SER A 22 5.91 11.89 0.26
CA SER A 22 4.79 11.42 -0.58
C SER A 22 4.21 10.12 -0.02
N VAL A 23 2.90 9.95 -0.15
CA VAL A 23 2.18 8.81 0.43
C VAL A 23 1.60 7.93 -0.67
N VAL A 24 1.85 6.62 -0.57
CA VAL A 24 1.19 5.59 -1.38
C VAL A 24 0.14 4.90 -0.52
N LEU A 25 -1.10 4.92 -0.99
CA LEU A 25 -2.21 4.22 -0.34
C LEU A 25 -2.52 2.92 -1.10
N ILE A 26 -2.36 1.78 -0.42
CA ILE A 26 -2.79 0.48 -0.93
C ILE A 26 -4.14 0.14 -0.30
N ALA A 27 -5.20 0.22 -1.10
CA ALA A 27 -6.57 -0.02 -0.67
C ALA A 27 -7.02 -1.45 -1.01
N ASP A 28 -7.71 -2.10 -0.07
CA ASP A 28 -8.46 -3.33 -0.35
C ASP A 28 -9.89 -3.00 -0.83
N SER A 29 -10.72 -4.03 -1.04
CA SER A 29 -12.11 -3.83 -1.46
C SER A 29 -13.02 -3.21 -0.40
N ASN A 30 -12.56 -3.06 0.85
CA ASN A 30 -13.34 -2.49 1.95
C ASN A 30 -13.01 -1.02 2.22
N TYR A 31 -11.88 -0.52 1.70
CA TYR A 31 -11.52 0.88 1.85
C TYR A 31 -12.30 1.77 0.87
N PRO A 32 -12.92 2.88 1.33
CA PRO A 32 -13.73 3.76 0.49
C PRO A 32 -12.85 4.70 -0.37
N PHE A 33 -12.08 4.18 -1.32
CA PHE A 33 -11.09 4.95 -2.10
C PHE A 33 -11.67 6.12 -2.93
N SER A 34 -12.98 6.12 -3.19
CA SER A 34 -13.64 7.22 -3.89
C SER A 34 -13.87 8.44 -3.00
N THR A 35 -14.09 8.24 -1.70
CA THR A 35 -14.47 9.31 -0.76
C THR A 35 -13.49 9.50 0.39
N GLY A 36 -12.69 8.49 0.73
CA GLY A 36 -11.72 8.50 1.83
C GLY A 36 -10.29 8.85 1.40
N ALA A 37 -9.94 8.68 0.12
CA ALA A 37 -8.64 9.06 -0.41
C ALA A 37 -8.61 10.54 -0.83
N HIS A 38 -7.42 11.14 -0.85
CA HIS A 38 -7.25 12.51 -1.33
C HIS A 38 -7.81 12.66 -2.77
N PRO A 39 -8.62 13.69 -3.06
CA PRO A 39 -9.33 13.80 -4.35
C PRO A 39 -8.37 13.90 -5.55
N ALA A 40 -7.20 14.50 -5.36
CA ALA A 40 -6.16 14.64 -6.39
C ALA A 40 -5.16 13.47 -6.46
N ALA A 41 -5.35 12.40 -5.67
CA ALA A 41 -4.49 11.23 -5.76
C ALA A 41 -4.71 10.51 -7.10
N GLU A 42 -3.61 10.10 -7.75
CA GLU A 42 -3.64 9.22 -8.90
C GLU A 42 -4.20 7.85 -8.48
N ARG A 43 -5.24 7.36 -9.17
CA ARG A 43 -5.94 6.13 -8.79
C ARG A 43 -5.66 5.02 -9.81
N VAL A 44 -5.02 3.95 -9.34
CA VAL A 44 -4.73 2.76 -10.15
C VAL A 44 -5.55 1.57 -9.65
N TYR A 45 -6.42 1.03 -10.51
CA TYR A 45 -7.20 -0.17 -10.22
C TYR A 45 -6.48 -1.43 -10.72
N LEU A 46 -6.13 -2.32 -9.79
CA LEU A 46 -5.43 -3.57 -10.11
C LEU A 46 -6.34 -4.81 -9.98
N ASN A 47 -7.51 -4.67 -9.37
CA ASN A 47 -8.39 -5.79 -9.05
C ASN A 47 -9.14 -6.31 -10.29
N LEU A 48 -8.95 -7.58 -10.61
CA LEU A 48 -9.73 -8.30 -11.63
C LEU A 48 -10.74 -9.26 -10.99
N ALA A 49 -10.26 -10.09 -10.06
CA ALA A 49 -11.06 -11.05 -9.29
C ALA A 49 -10.44 -11.25 -7.89
N PRO A 50 -11.20 -11.75 -6.90
CA PRO A 50 -10.69 -11.97 -5.55
C PRO A 50 -9.43 -12.85 -5.53
N GLY A 51 -8.42 -12.41 -4.77
CA GLY A 51 -7.20 -13.19 -4.53
C GLY A 51 -6.13 -13.13 -5.64
N LEU A 52 -6.37 -12.48 -6.78
CA LEU A 52 -5.38 -12.39 -7.86
C LEU A 52 -4.25 -11.38 -7.61
N VAL A 53 -4.57 -10.26 -6.95
CA VAL A 53 -3.60 -9.23 -6.56
C VAL A 53 -3.85 -8.92 -5.09
N ARG A 54 -3.03 -9.50 -4.20
CA ARG A 54 -3.16 -9.28 -2.76
C ARG A 54 -2.42 -8.00 -2.37
N VAL A 55 -2.83 -7.39 -1.26
CA VAL A 55 -2.14 -6.23 -0.68
C VAL A 55 -0.65 -6.53 -0.49
N THR A 56 -0.31 -7.73 0.01
CA THR A 56 1.08 -8.14 0.24
C THR A 56 1.88 -8.30 -1.04
N ASP A 57 1.26 -8.65 -2.17
CA ASP A 57 1.95 -8.70 -3.47
C ASP A 57 2.38 -7.29 -3.92
N VAL A 58 1.51 -6.29 -3.69
CA VAL A 58 1.80 -4.88 -4.00
C VAL A 58 2.86 -4.32 -3.06
N VAL A 59 2.72 -4.54 -1.74
CA VAL A 59 3.72 -4.10 -0.75
C VAL A 59 5.10 -4.65 -1.09
N ARG A 60 5.20 -5.94 -1.44
CA ARG A 60 6.47 -6.58 -1.80
C ARG A 60 7.13 -5.90 -3.00
N VAL A 61 6.38 -5.64 -4.08
CA VAL A 61 6.91 -4.97 -5.28
C VAL A 61 7.32 -3.52 -4.98
N LEU A 62 6.53 -2.79 -4.18
CA LEU A 62 6.87 -1.42 -3.84
C LEU A 62 8.10 -1.33 -2.93
N ALA A 63 8.21 -2.22 -1.94
CA ALA A 63 9.35 -2.28 -1.01
C ALA A 63 10.68 -2.55 -1.73
N THR A 64 10.67 -3.23 -2.88
CA THR A 64 11.86 -3.45 -3.71
C THR A 64 12.11 -2.33 -4.72
N THR A 65 11.14 -1.43 -4.92
CA THR A 65 11.19 -0.37 -5.93
C THR A 65 11.52 1.01 -5.34
N ILE A 66 11.04 1.31 -4.14
CA ILE A 66 11.19 2.63 -3.50
C ILE A 66 11.66 2.52 -2.04
N PRO A 67 12.36 3.53 -1.50
CA PRO A 67 12.60 3.61 -0.06
C PRO A 67 11.27 3.83 0.69
N VAL A 68 11.09 3.11 1.80
CA VAL A 68 9.92 3.24 2.68
C VAL A 68 10.40 3.78 4.03
N GLU A 69 9.95 4.98 4.39
CA GLU A 69 10.35 5.66 5.63
C GLU A 69 9.38 5.42 6.80
N ALA A 70 8.10 5.19 6.50
CA ALA A 70 7.06 4.91 7.47
C ALA A 70 5.98 4.05 6.83
N ALA A 71 5.31 3.24 7.64
CA ALA A 71 4.18 2.42 7.21
C ALA A 71 3.04 2.52 8.21
N HIS A 72 1.82 2.68 7.69
CA HIS A 72 0.60 2.73 8.50
C HIS A 72 -0.37 1.68 8.00
N ALA A 73 -1.07 1.02 8.93
CA ALA A 73 -2.12 0.06 8.61
C ALA A 73 -3.33 0.29 9.51
N ILE A 74 -4.53 0.10 8.96
CA ILE A 74 -5.76 0.18 9.75
C ILE A 74 -5.83 -1.06 10.66
N ALA A 75 -6.05 -0.82 11.94
CA ALA A 75 -6.33 -1.85 12.93
C ALA A 75 -7.77 -1.73 13.45
N PRO A 76 -8.41 -2.83 13.85
CA PRO A 76 -9.66 -2.78 14.59
C PRO A 76 -9.49 -2.00 15.90
N ASP A 77 -10.50 -1.22 16.28
CA ASP A 77 -10.48 -0.48 17.56
C ASP A 77 -10.46 -1.42 18.79
N SER A 78 -10.87 -2.67 18.61
CA SER A 78 -10.82 -3.72 19.62
C SER A 78 -10.63 -5.09 18.99
N GLY A 79 -10.08 -6.02 19.76
CA GLY A 79 -9.80 -7.39 19.32
C GLY A 79 -8.30 -7.62 19.04
N PRO A 80 -7.95 -8.81 18.53
CA PRO A 80 -6.58 -9.15 18.24
C PRO A 80 -6.04 -8.37 17.03
N GLU A 81 -4.72 -8.22 16.98
CA GLU A 81 -4.04 -7.68 15.81
C GLU A 81 -4.36 -8.54 14.55
N PRO A 82 -4.63 -7.91 13.39
CA PRO A 82 -4.85 -8.66 12.16
C PRO A 82 -3.61 -9.48 11.77
N ALA A 83 -3.81 -10.78 11.49
CA ALA A 83 -2.70 -11.69 11.17
C ALA A 83 -1.80 -11.23 10.01
N ILE A 84 -2.35 -10.45 9.06
CA ILE A 84 -1.61 -9.88 7.92
C ILE A 84 -0.46 -8.93 8.36
N PHE A 85 -0.50 -8.38 9.58
CA PHE A 85 0.57 -7.54 10.10
C PHE A 85 1.90 -8.29 10.21
N GLN A 86 1.86 -9.60 10.43
CA GLN A 86 3.07 -10.42 10.40
C GLN A 86 3.72 -10.41 9.02
N GLU A 87 2.93 -10.50 7.94
CA GLU A 87 3.43 -10.41 6.57
C GLU A 87 3.98 -9.00 6.28
N TYR A 88 3.31 -7.94 6.75
CA TYR A 88 3.82 -6.57 6.58
C TYR A 88 5.20 -6.38 7.22
N ARG A 89 5.41 -6.88 8.45
CA ARG A 89 6.72 -6.82 9.13
C ARG A 89 7.81 -7.60 8.40
N GLN A 90 7.46 -8.71 7.74
CA GLN A 90 8.40 -9.48 6.93
C GLN A 90 8.77 -8.75 5.64
N LEU A 91 7.81 -8.08 5.01
CA LEU A 91 8.00 -7.34 3.76
C LEU A 91 8.69 -5.98 3.95
N LEU A 92 8.56 -5.37 5.12
CA LEU A 92 9.12 -4.06 5.45
C LEU A 92 10.07 -4.16 6.67
N PRO A 93 11.19 -4.90 6.55
CA PRO A 93 12.11 -5.07 7.67
C PRO A 93 12.71 -3.72 8.09
N GLY A 94 12.65 -3.43 9.40
CA GLY A 94 13.18 -2.17 9.96
C GLY A 94 12.23 -0.99 9.87
N VAL A 95 11.05 -1.14 9.27
CA VAL A 95 9.98 -0.13 9.30
C VAL A 95 8.91 -0.57 10.28
N GLU A 96 8.65 0.25 11.29
CA GLU A 96 7.55 0.01 12.23
C GLU A 96 6.20 0.19 11.53
N ILE A 97 5.29 -0.77 11.71
CA ILE A 97 3.91 -0.67 11.22
C ILE A 97 3.08 0.05 12.28
N GLN A 98 2.79 1.33 12.03
CA GLN A 98 1.95 2.14 12.90
C GLN A 98 0.46 1.86 12.63
N THR A 99 -0.36 1.91 13.68
CA THR A 99 -1.79 1.62 13.56
C THR A 99 -2.61 2.89 13.43
N LEU A 100 -3.62 2.83 12.56
CA LEU A 100 -4.67 3.84 12.45
C LEU A 100 -6.00 3.21 12.82
N GLY A 101 -6.88 4.01 13.44
CA GLY A 101 -8.26 3.60 13.70
C GLY A 101 -9.04 3.40 12.39
N ARG A 102 -10.14 2.66 12.45
CA ARG A 102 -10.97 2.38 11.26
C ARG A 102 -11.71 3.61 10.75
N PHE A 103 -11.99 4.55 11.65
CA PHE A 103 -12.67 5.80 11.37
C PHE A 103 -11.74 6.98 11.67
N PRO A 104 -11.82 8.07 10.88
CA PRO A 104 -11.04 9.29 11.12
C PRO A 104 -11.47 10.01 12.41
#